data_AF-A0A6J4HBA3-F1
#
_entry.id   AF-A0A6J4HBA3-F1
#
_cell.length_a   1.000
_cell.length_b   1.000
_cell.length_c   1.000
_cell.angle_alpha   90.00
_cell.angle_beta   90.00
_cell.angle_gamma   90.00
#
_symmetry.space_group_name_H-M   'P 1'
#
loop_
_entity.id
_entity.type
_entity.pdbx_description
1 polymer ?
#
loop_
_entity_poly.entity_id
_entity_poly.type
_entity_poly.pdbx_seq_one_letter_code
_entity_poly.pdbx_strand_id
1 'polypeptide(L)'
;MSAGGLASPALPPGTTQRTLSVIMGGGAGTRLFPLTKDRAKPAVPLGGKYRLVDIPISNCLNSGLRSMYILTQFNSMSLHRHIQASYKFDNFSRSFIDILAAQQTPEGSQWYQGTADAVRQNMRYFLERPYDYYLILSGDQLYRMDFRALLHQHIVSGAEITLATKPIGPELVADFGIMQTDANRKVLRFVEKPKEPSLLEGLKLGPDLLASVGAGANDELYQASMGIYLFNRDVLVDCLANNLVDFGKHIIPEAIKTRQVSAYIFNGYWEDIGTVRAFYEANLDLTDLLPQYSFFDASAPIYTHPRFLPGSKINGASLRQAIIADGCIISDAHIERSVIGVRSTINTGATIRNSIIMGADYYETDASATAHGLPAIGIGRHCVIDRAIIDKNARIADGVVITPEGKPPNVDAENYFIRDGIVVVPKNAVIPAGMWI
;
A
#
# COMPACT_ATOMS: atom_id res chain seq x y z
N MET A 1 -11.95 -19.07 13.61
CA MET A 1 -13.43 -18.99 13.60
C MET A 1 -13.84 -18.22 12.36
N SER A 2 -14.50 -18.86 11.40
CA SER A 2 -14.95 -18.25 10.17
C SER A 2 -16.03 -17.22 10.49
N ALA A 3 -15.73 -15.93 10.33
CA ALA A 3 -16.76 -14.91 10.28
C ALA A 3 -17.74 -15.31 9.16
N GLY A 4 -18.99 -15.53 9.53
CA GLY A 4 -20.05 -15.82 8.58
C GLY A 4 -20.06 -14.76 7.49
N GLY A 5 -20.03 -15.21 6.23
CA GLY A 5 -20.16 -14.32 5.08
C GLY A 5 -21.49 -13.59 5.16
N LEU A 6 -21.47 -12.36 5.66
CA LEU A 6 -22.57 -11.41 5.48
C LEU A 6 -22.85 -11.36 3.98
N ALA A 7 -24.07 -11.72 3.57
CA ALA A 7 -24.48 -11.62 2.18
C ALA A 7 -24.18 -10.20 1.69
N SER A 8 -23.41 -10.08 0.61
CA SER A 8 -23.07 -8.77 0.05
C SER A 8 -24.36 -8.00 -0.22
N PRO A 9 -24.48 -6.75 0.24
CA PRO A 9 -25.72 -6.01 0.12
C PRO A 9 -26.06 -5.81 -1.36
N ALA A 10 -27.36 -5.91 -1.69
CA ALA A 10 -27.83 -5.89 -3.06
C ALA A 10 -27.63 -4.49 -3.67
N LEU A 11 -26.79 -4.38 -4.70
CA LEU A 11 -26.64 -3.15 -5.48
C LEU A 11 -27.64 -3.14 -6.66
N PRO A 12 -28.10 -1.96 -7.09
CA PRO A 12 -28.81 -1.85 -8.35
C PRO A 12 -28.04 -2.51 -9.51
N PRO A 13 -28.72 -3.17 -10.46
CA PRO A 13 -28.05 -3.81 -11.59
C PRO A 13 -27.17 -2.82 -12.37
N GLY A 14 -25.93 -3.22 -12.64
CA GLY A 14 -24.98 -2.41 -13.40
C GLY A 14 -24.15 -1.41 -12.58
N THR A 15 -24.42 -1.22 -11.28
CA THR A 15 -23.69 -0.23 -10.45
C THR A 15 -22.18 -0.44 -10.52
N THR A 16 -21.70 -1.68 -10.34
CA THR A 16 -20.25 -1.97 -10.38
C THR A 16 -19.60 -1.68 -11.73
N GLN A 17 -20.33 -1.83 -12.84
CA GLN A 17 -19.86 -1.50 -14.19
C GLN A 17 -19.87 0.01 -14.47
N ARG A 18 -20.69 0.77 -13.73
CA ARG A 18 -20.79 2.23 -13.82
C ARG A 18 -19.97 2.96 -12.75
N THR A 19 -19.13 2.25 -12.02
CA THR A 19 -18.18 2.84 -11.08
C THR A 19 -16.77 2.79 -11.68
N LEU A 20 -16.10 3.94 -11.77
CA LEU A 20 -14.69 4.03 -12.13
C LEU A 20 -13.83 4.12 -10.86
N SER A 21 -12.84 3.24 -10.72
CA SER A 21 -11.85 3.34 -9.66
C SER A 21 -10.64 4.15 -10.11
N VAL A 22 -10.18 5.09 -9.28
CA VAL A 22 -8.99 5.90 -9.53
C VAL A 22 -8.03 5.69 -8.37
N ILE A 23 -6.94 4.95 -8.63
CA ILE A 23 -5.92 4.60 -7.66
C ILE A 23 -4.81 5.66 -7.72
N MET A 24 -4.66 6.41 -6.63
CA MET A 24 -3.61 7.42 -6.48
C MET A 24 -2.32 6.73 -6.07
N GLY A 25 -1.41 6.58 -7.02
CA GLY A 25 -0.10 5.96 -6.79
C GLY A 25 0.90 6.83 -6.03
N GLY A 26 0.50 8.05 -5.65
CA GLY A 26 1.32 9.00 -4.90
C GLY A 26 2.31 9.79 -5.76
N GLY A 27 2.93 10.80 -5.14
CA GLY A 27 3.98 11.64 -5.73
C GLY A 27 5.37 11.00 -5.65
N ALA A 28 6.40 11.80 -5.43
CA ALA A 28 7.81 11.37 -5.39
C ALA A 28 8.16 10.29 -4.34
N GLY A 29 7.24 9.94 -3.43
CA GLY A 29 7.43 8.81 -2.51
C GLY A 29 8.54 9.00 -1.47
N THR A 30 8.82 10.24 -1.08
CA THR A 30 9.94 10.61 -0.19
C THR A 30 9.91 9.92 1.17
N ARG A 31 8.73 9.65 1.73
CA ARG A 31 8.57 8.95 3.03
C ARG A 31 9.00 7.47 3.01
N LEU A 32 9.03 6.84 1.84
CA LEU A 32 9.52 5.46 1.66
C LEU A 32 10.92 5.42 1.05
N PHE A 33 11.58 6.58 0.87
CA PHE A 33 12.96 6.61 0.41
C PHE A 33 13.85 5.84 1.42
N PRO A 34 14.74 4.94 0.96
CA PRO A 34 15.23 4.76 -0.41
C PRO A 34 14.50 3.71 -1.27
N LEU A 35 13.42 3.06 -0.77
CA LEU A 35 12.69 2.02 -1.53
C LEU A 35 12.03 2.55 -2.81
N THR A 36 11.84 3.87 -2.89
CA THR A 36 11.27 4.60 -4.03
C THR A 36 12.32 5.27 -4.93
N LYS A 37 13.62 5.08 -4.65
CA LYS A 37 14.72 5.70 -5.42
C LYS A 37 14.62 5.40 -6.92
N ASP A 38 14.44 4.13 -7.28
CA ASP A 38 14.43 3.66 -8.67
C ASP A 38 13.06 3.13 -9.15
N ARG A 39 12.00 3.38 -8.39
CA ARG A 39 10.65 2.85 -8.69
C ARG A 39 9.54 3.75 -8.19
N ALA A 40 8.40 3.70 -8.88
CA ALA A 40 7.17 4.30 -8.38
C ALA A 40 6.76 3.68 -7.03
N LYS A 41 6.19 4.48 -6.12
CA LYS A 41 5.66 4.00 -4.83
C LYS A 41 4.76 2.75 -4.98
N PRO A 42 3.80 2.68 -5.94
CA PRO A 42 2.92 1.52 -6.06
C PRO A 42 3.66 0.24 -6.49
N ALA A 43 4.86 0.37 -7.04
CA ALA A 43 5.69 -0.74 -7.47
C ALA A 43 6.60 -1.32 -6.38
N VAL A 44 6.60 -0.75 -5.17
CA VAL A 44 7.36 -1.26 -4.02
C VAL A 44 6.89 -2.69 -3.70
N PRO A 45 7.80 -3.69 -3.61
CA PRO A 45 7.46 -5.06 -3.25
C PRO A 45 6.84 -5.16 -1.86
N LEU A 46 5.91 -6.09 -1.66
CA LEU A 46 5.17 -6.32 -0.41
C LEU A 46 4.96 -7.82 -0.18
N GLY A 47 5.06 -8.29 1.07
CA GLY A 47 4.66 -9.64 1.44
C GLY A 47 5.36 -10.74 0.65
N GLY A 48 6.62 -10.52 0.27
CA GLY A 48 7.46 -11.47 -0.46
C GLY A 48 7.22 -11.59 -1.97
N LYS A 49 5.98 -11.48 -2.46
CA LYS A 49 5.66 -11.67 -3.90
C LYS A 49 4.77 -10.62 -4.55
N TYR A 50 4.12 -9.79 -3.74
CA TYR A 50 3.17 -8.77 -4.18
C TYR A 50 3.87 -7.42 -4.37
N ARG A 51 3.10 -6.43 -4.80
CA ARG A 51 3.45 -5.00 -4.78
C ARG A 51 2.35 -4.20 -4.12
N LEU A 52 2.64 -2.98 -3.65
CA LEU A 52 1.65 -2.11 -2.99
C LEU A 52 0.38 -1.93 -3.83
N VAL A 53 0.52 -1.73 -5.14
CA VAL A 53 -0.61 -1.55 -6.07
C VAL A 53 -1.56 -2.76 -6.15
N ASP A 54 -1.07 -3.95 -5.80
CA ASP A 54 -1.87 -5.18 -5.89
C ASP A 54 -3.03 -5.16 -4.89
N ILE A 55 -2.88 -4.45 -3.76
CA ILE A 55 -3.91 -4.34 -2.72
C ILE A 55 -5.18 -3.63 -3.24
N PRO A 56 -5.13 -2.35 -3.67
CA PRO A 56 -6.34 -1.67 -4.15
C PRO A 56 -6.90 -2.32 -5.42
N ILE A 57 -6.06 -2.80 -6.35
CA ILE A 57 -6.54 -3.50 -7.55
C ILE A 57 -7.32 -4.76 -7.17
N SER A 58 -6.78 -5.59 -6.28
CA SER A 58 -7.45 -6.83 -5.88
C SER A 58 -8.74 -6.56 -5.13
N ASN A 59 -8.78 -5.53 -4.26
CA ASN A 59 -10.02 -5.12 -3.59
C ASN A 59 -11.08 -4.66 -4.61
N CYS A 60 -10.70 -3.89 -5.64
CA CYS A 60 -11.60 -3.53 -6.73
C CYS A 60 -12.13 -4.76 -7.49
N LEU A 61 -11.23 -5.66 -7.92
CA LEU A 61 -11.60 -6.87 -8.66
C LEU A 61 -12.52 -7.80 -7.86
N ASN A 62 -12.21 -8.03 -6.59
CA ASN A 62 -13.03 -8.83 -5.68
C ASN A 62 -14.39 -8.16 -5.40
N SER A 63 -14.48 -6.84 -5.53
CA SER A 63 -15.73 -6.08 -5.46
C SER A 63 -16.49 -6.00 -6.80
N GLY A 64 -15.97 -6.61 -7.87
CA GLY A 64 -16.56 -6.58 -9.21
C GLY A 64 -16.27 -5.30 -10.01
N LEU A 65 -15.51 -4.36 -9.45
CA LEU A 65 -15.07 -3.14 -10.11
C LEU A 65 -13.91 -3.48 -11.05
N ARG A 66 -14.06 -3.20 -12.34
CA ARG A 66 -13.09 -3.62 -13.38
C ARG A 66 -12.63 -2.51 -14.32
N SER A 67 -13.04 -1.27 -14.06
CA SER A 67 -12.57 -0.08 -14.77
C SER A 67 -11.71 0.72 -13.81
N MET A 68 -10.40 0.79 -14.05
CA MET A 68 -9.47 1.44 -13.14
C MET A 68 -8.44 2.29 -13.87
N TYR A 69 -8.17 3.48 -13.33
CA TYR A 69 -6.98 4.24 -13.65
C TYR A 69 -6.02 4.25 -12.47
N ILE A 70 -4.73 4.12 -12.74
CA ILE A 70 -3.65 4.23 -11.76
C ILE A 70 -2.87 5.50 -12.08
N LEU A 71 -2.93 6.49 -11.19
CA LEU A 71 -2.22 7.75 -11.36
C LEU A 71 -0.81 7.64 -10.79
N THR A 72 0.20 7.98 -11.58
CA THR A 72 1.60 7.94 -11.13
C THR A 72 2.41 9.10 -11.71
N GLN A 73 3.48 9.51 -11.03
CA GLN A 73 4.32 10.62 -11.49
C GLN A 73 5.71 10.17 -11.96
N PHE A 74 6.34 9.22 -11.26
CA PHE A 74 7.76 8.90 -11.42
C PHE A 74 8.00 7.40 -11.62
N ASN A 75 9.09 7.04 -12.30
CA ASN A 75 9.68 5.70 -12.32
C ASN A 75 8.67 4.56 -12.60
N SER A 76 7.83 4.74 -13.63
CA SER A 76 6.66 3.90 -13.92
C SER A 76 6.93 2.62 -14.72
N MET A 77 8.11 2.44 -15.35
CA MET A 77 8.35 1.29 -16.23
C MET A 77 8.10 -0.05 -15.53
N SER A 78 8.61 -0.21 -14.30
CA SER A 78 8.42 -1.44 -13.54
C SER A 78 6.95 -1.68 -13.20
N LEU A 79 6.18 -0.61 -12.96
CA LEU A 79 4.74 -0.64 -12.71
C LEU A 79 3.97 -1.05 -13.97
N HIS A 80 4.24 -0.42 -15.11
CA HIS A 80 3.62 -0.77 -16.40
C HIS A 80 3.79 -2.25 -16.73
N ARG A 81 5.02 -2.77 -16.65
CA ARG A 81 5.31 -4.18 -16.92
C ARG A 81 4.52 -5.11 -16.00
N HIS A 82 4.41 -4.74 -14.71
CA HIS A 82 3.69 -5.54 -13.73
C HIS A 82 2.19 -5.55 -13.99
N ILE A 83 1.56 -4.41 -14.26
CA ILE A 83 0.13 -4.33 -14.55
C ILE A 83 -0.20 -5.12 -15.83
N GLN A 84 0.54 -4.89 -16.92
CA GLN A 84 0.33 -5.60 -18.19
C GLN A 84 0.50 -7.13 -18.08
N ALA A 85 1.40 -7.58 -17.22
CA ALA A 85 1.65 -9.01 -17.04
C ALA A 85 0.69 -9.67 -16.04
N SER A 86 0.11 -8.91 -15.11
CA SER A 86 -0.72 -9.44 -14.02
C SER A 86 -2.21 -9.42 -14.34
N TYR A 87 -2.70 -8.32 -14.92
CA TYR A 87 -4.13 -8.06 -15.01
C TYR A 87 -4.57 -7.97 -16.47
N LYS A 88 -4.88 -9.12 -17.04
CA LYS A 88 -5.39 -9.24 -18.42
C LYS A 88 -6.88 -9.56 -18.37
N PHE A 89 -7.67 -8.73 -19.03
CA PHE A 89 -9.10 -8.97 -19.24
C PHE A 89 -9.34 -9.65 -20.58
N ASP A 90 -10.53 -10.22 -20.75
CA ASP A 90 -10.95 -10.78 -22.03
C ASP A 90 -11.20 -9.66 -23.06
N ASN A 91 -11.02 -10.00 -24.34
CA ASN A 91 -11.13 -9.06 -25.47
C ASN A 91 -12.52 -8.46 -25.66
N PHE A 92 -13.56 -9.04 -25.07
CA PHE A 92 -14.95 -8.62 -25.24
C PHE A 92 -15.43 -7.75 -24.08
N SER A 93 -14.71 -7.74 -22.95
CA SER A 93 -14.98 -6.85 -21.84
C SER A 93 -14.58 -5.42 -22.15
N ARG A 94 -15.33 -4.47 -21.59
CA ARG A 94 -14.94 -3.05 -21.56
C ARG A 94 -14.03 -2.72 -20.38
N SER A 95 -13.56 -3.75 -19.67
CA SER A 95 -12.73 -3.67 -18.46
C SER A 95 -11.30 -3.29 -18.80
N PHE A 96 -10.68 -2.49 -17.95
CA PHE A 96 -9.31 -2.04 -18.13
C PHE A 96 -8.67 -1.64 -16.80
N ILE A 97 -7.35 -1.74 -16.77
CA ILE A 97 -6.51 -1.15 -15.73
C ILE A 97 -5.40 -0.41 -16.45
N ASP A 98 -5.54 0.91 -16.54
CA ASP A 98 -4.63 1.76 -17.29
C ASP A 98 -3.85 2.68 -16.36
N ILE A 99 -2.58 2.92 -16.70
CA ILE A 99 -1.73 3.82 -15.93
C ILE A 99 -1.71 5.18 -16.63
N LEU A 100 -2.10 6.22 -15.90
CA LEU A 100 -1.96 7.61 -16.33
C LEU A 100 -0.75 8.20 -15.60
N ALA A 101 0.34 8.33 -16.35
CA ALA A 101 1.51 9.03 -15.86
C ALA A 101 1.33 10.54 -16.04
N ALA A 102 1.85 11.35 -15.12
CA ALA A 102 1.98 12.78 -15.35
C ALA A 102 2.79 13.01 -16.64
N GLN A 103 2.19 13.70 -17.61
CA GLN A 103 2.81 14.00 -18.90
C GLN A 103 3.15 15.49 -18.98
N GLN A 104 4.20 15.84 -19.72
CA GLN A 104 4.40 17.22 -20.16
C GLN A 104 3.31 17.54 -21.19
N THR A 105 2.45 18.52 -20.91
CA THR A 105 1.52 19.04 -21.92
C THR A 105 2.19 20.17 -22.71
N PRO A 106 1.68 20.52 -23.91
CA PRO A 106 2.16 21.68 -24.65
C PRO A 106 2.08 23.00 -23.86
N GLU A 107 1.20 23.10 -22.86
CA GLU A 107 1.10 24.26 -21.96
C GLU A 107 2.09 24.24 -20.78
N GLY A 108 2.90 23.18 -20.62
CA GLY A 108 4.01 23.11 -19.66
C GLY A 108 4.16 21.77 -18.91
N SER A 109 5.26 21.64 -18.18
CA SER A 109 5.54 20.50 -17.30
C SER A 109 4.84 20.66 -15.94
N GLN A 110 3.56 20.32 -15.83
CA GLN A 110 2.88 20.34 -14.53
C GLN A 110 2.88 18.96 -13.89
N TRP A 111 3.93 18.67 -13.10
CA TRP A 111 3.89 17.59 -12.10
C TRP A 111 2.64 17.73 -11.22
N TYR A 112 2.02 16.63 -10.78
CA TYR A 112 0.86 16.79 -9.90
C TYR A 112 1.30 17.41 -8.57
N GLN A 113 0.65 18.51 -8.22
CA GLN A 113 0.93 19.28 -7.00
C GLN A 113 0.31 18.63 -5.76
N GLY A 114 -0.68 17.75 -5.97
CA GLY A 114 -1.32 16.98 -4.90
C GLY A 114 -2.33 15.96 -5.44
N THR A 115 -3.10 15.38 -4.52
CA THR A 115 -4.04 14.28 -4.79
C THR A 115 -5.22 14.73 -5.67
N ALA A 116 -5.83 15.87 -5.36
CA ALA A 116 -6.94 16.43 -6.13
C ALA A 116 -6.48 16.94 -7.50
N ASP A 117 -5.29 17.53 -7.55
CA ASP A 117 -4.67 17.99 -8.78
C ASP A 117 -4.43 16.84 -9.78
N ALA A 118 -3.93 15.70 -9.29
CA ALA A 118 -3.73 14.50 -10.11
C ALA A 118 -5.02 14.01 -10.77
N VAL A 119 -6.13 13.99 -10.03
CA VAL A 119 -7.45 13.60 -10.57
C VAL A 119 -7.95 14.65 -11.56
N ARG A 120 -7.83 15.94 -11.24
CA ARG A 120 -8.28 17.06 -12.07
C ARG A 120 -7.58 17.09 -13.43
N GLN A 121 -6.25 16.95 -13.48
CA GLN A 121 -5.49 16.95 -14.74
C GLN A 121 -5.89 15.81 -15.69
N ASN A 122 -6.36 14.69 -15.14
CA ASN A 122 -6.77 13.50 -15.91
C ASN A 122 -8.29 13.41 -16.14
N MET A 123 -9.07 14.40 -15.69
CA MET A 123 -10.53 14.36 -15.73
C MET A 123 -11.08 14.13 -17.15
N ARG A 124 -10.40 14.64 -18.20
CA ARG A 124 -10.79 14.40 -19.60
C ARG A 124 -10.98 12.92 -19.92
N TYR A 125 -10.10 12.05 -19.43
CA TYR A 125 -10.15 10.61 -19.68
C TYR A 125 -11.26 9.94 -18.88
N PHE A 126 -11.54 10.44 -17.66
CA PHE A 126 -12.60 9.90 -16.82
C PHE A 126 -13.99 10.20 -17.41
N LEU A 127 -14.12 11.36 -18.06
CA LEU A 127 -15.38 11.82 -18.62
C LEU A 127 -15.75 11.16 -19.97
N GLU A 128 -14.81 10.52 -20.67
CA GLU A 128 -15.05 9.83 -21.95
C GLU A 128 -16.13 8.74 -21.87
N ARG A 129 -16.32 8.15 -20.68
CA ARG A 129 -17.32 7.10 -20.44
C ARG A 129 -18.37 7.56 -19.41
N PRO A 130 -19.63 7.11 -19.54
CA PRO A 130 -20.72 7.50 -18.65
C PRO A 130 -20.70 6.67 -17.35
N TYR A 131 -19.69 6.93 -16.51
CA TYR A 131 -19.66 6.42 -15.13
C TYR A 131 -20.54 7.27 -14.22
N ASP A 132 -21.30 6.63 -13.34
CA ASP A 132 -22.19 7.25 -12.35
C ASP A 132 -21.41 7.59 -11.06
N TYR A 133 -20.39 6.79 -10.74
CA TYR A 133 -19.62 6.92 -9.50
C TYR A 133 -18.11 6.88 -9.73
N TYR A 134 -17.38 7.64 -8.93
CA TYR A 134 -15.91 7.61 -8.87
C TYR A 134 -15.43 7.15 -7.51
N LEU A 135 -14.69 6.05 -7.47
CA LEU A 135 -14.04 5.54 -6.27
C LEU A 135 -12.56 5.93 -6.28
N ILE A 136 -12.18 6.90 -5.45
CA ILE A 136 -10.81 7.38 -5.27
C ILE A 136 -10.15 6.54 -4.18
N LEU A 137 -9.00 5.94 -4.48
CA LEU A 137 -8.27 5.03 -3.60
C LEU A 137 -6.83 5.47 -3.39
N SER A 138 -6.29 5.28 -2.19
CA SER A 138 -4.85 5.37 -1.95
C SER A 138 -4.12 4.10 -2.41
N GLY A 139 -2.93 4.26 -2.99
CA GLY A 139 -2.12 3.17 -3.53
C GLY A 139 -1.08 2.56 -2.58
N ASP A 140 -1.07 2.94 -1.30
CA ASP A 140 0.00 2.70 -0.34
C ASP A 140 -0.46 2.16 1.02
N GLN A 141 -1.64 1.55 1.06
CA GLN A 141 -2.26 1.05 2.29
C GLN A 141 -2.43 -0.47 2.22
N LEU A 142 -2.34 -1.13 3.38
CA LEU A 142 -2.60 -2.56 3.51
C LEU A 142 -3.98 -2.78 4.15
N TYR A 143 -4.93 -3.31 3.38
CA TYR A 143 -6.29 -3.59 3.84
C TYR A 143 -7.00 -4.58 2.90
N ARG A 144 -8.11 -5.15 3.37
CA ARG A 144 -9.06 -5.90 2.53
C ARG A 144 -10.46 -5.36 2.76
N MET A 145 -11.07 -4.81 1.72
CA MET A 145 -12.37 -4.17 1.80
C MET A 145 -13.24 -4.52 0.59
N ASP A 146 -14.50 -4.89 0.85
CA ASP A 146 -15.52 -5.05 -0.17
C ASP A 146 -16.20 -3.70 -0.45
N PHE A 147 -15.88 -3.10 -1.59
CA PHE A 147 -16.42 -1.80 -1.98
C PHE A 147 -17.90 -1.84 -2.34
N ARG A 148 -18.52 -3.03 -2.50
CA ARG A 148 -19.96 -3.14 -2.71
C ARG A 148 -20.75 -2.66 -1.49
N ALA A 149 -20.24 -2.92 -0.28
CA ALA A 149 -20.85 -2.42 0.95
C ALA A 149 -20.77 -0.90 1.06
N LEU A 150 -19.63 -0.31 0.64
CA LEU A 150 -19.45 1.14 0.57
C LEU A 150 -20.42 1.78 -0.44
N LEU A 151 -20.50 1.22 -1.66
CA LEU A 151 -21.43 1.65 -2.70
C LEU A 151 -22.89 1.56 -2.24
N HIS A 152 -23.25 0.46 -1.58
CA HIS A 152 -24.60 0.26 -1.09
C HIS A 152 -24.99 1.33 -0.06
N GLN A 153 -24.12 1.60 0.93
CA GLN A 153 -24.39 2.65 1.91
C GLN A 153 -24.51 4.03 1.25
N HIS A 154 -23.62 4.35 0.31
CA HIS A 154 -23.64 5.62 -0.42
C HIS A 154 -24.96 5.85 -1.18
N ILE A 155 -25.46 4.81 -1.85
CA ILE A 155 -26.71 4.87 -2.61
C ILE A 155 -27.91 4.97 -1.65
N VAL A 156 -27.97 4.14 -0.61
CA VAL A 156 -29.12 4.10 0.31
C VAL A 156 -29.24 5.38 1.15
N SER A 157 -28.11 5.98 1.54
CA SER A 157 -28.11 7.24 2.30
C SER A 157 -28.40 8.46 1.43
N GLY A 158 -28.38 8.32 0.10
CA GLY A 158 -28.45 9.46 -0.83
C GLY A 158 -27.27 10.41 -0.69
N ALA A 159 -26.12 9.93 -0.20
CA ALA A 159 -24.93 10.74 -0.06
C ALA A 159 -24.38 11.16 -1.42
N GLU A 160 -23.82 12.36 -1.48
CA GLU A 160 -23.10 12.88 -2.64
C GLU A 160 -21.62 12.48 -2.61
N ILE A 161 -21.08 12.33 -1.38
CA ILE A 161 -19.73 11.87 -1.10
C ILE A 161 -19.78 10.90 0.07
N THR A 162 -19.06 9.79 -0.01
CA THR A 162 -18.86 8.89 1.13
C THR A 162 -17.38 8.62 1.38
N LEU A 163 -16.93 8.85 2.61
CA LEU A 163 -15.54 8.61 3.04
C LEU A 163 -15.45 7.31 3.81
N ALA A 164 -14.50 6.43 3.47
CA ALA A 164 -14.20 5.30 4.33
C ALA A 164 -13.35 5.74 5.53
N THR A 165 -13.66 5.19 6.70
CA THR A 165 -13.11 5.63 7.98
C THR A 165 -12.74 4.47 8.86
N LYS A 166 -11.76 4.67 9.73
CA LYS A 166 -11.29 3.68 10.69
C LYS A 166 -11.31 4.28 12.10
N PRO A 167 -11.92 3.61 13.09
CA PRO A 167 -11.73 3.95 14.49
C PRO A 167 -10.26 3.70 14.89
N ILE A 168 -9.60 4.70 15.43
CA ILE A 168 -8.19 4.65 15.88
C ILE A 168 -8.05 5.19 17.31
N GLY A 169 -6.98 4.79 17.99
CA GLY A 169 -6.60 5.32 19.29
C GLY A 169 -5.99 6.73 19.22
N PRO A 170 -5.89 7.43 20.36
CA PRO A 170 -5.39 8.80 20.46
C PRO A 170 -3.94 8.96 19.94
N GLU A 171 -3.12 7.92 20.05
CA GLU A 171 -1.71 7.91 19.66
C GLU A 171 -1.47 8.08 18.15
N LEU A 172 -2.46 7.70 17.33
CA LEU A 172 -2.38 7.77 15.87
C LEU A 172 -3.04 9.04 15.28
N VAL A 173 -3.75 9.82 16.10
CA VAL A 173 -4.60 10.92 15.63
C VAL A 173 -3.82 11.99 14.85
N ALA A 174 -2.61 12.32 15.29
CA ALA A 174 -1.82 13.38 14.68
C ALA A 174 -1.37 13.08 13.23
N ASP A 175 -1.46 11.82 12.80
CA ASP A 175 -1.01 11.38 11.48
C ASP A 175 -2.11 11.41 10.40
N PHE A 176 -3.38 11.50 10.82
CA PHE A 176 -4.54 11.34 9.94
C PHE A 176 -5.52 12.52 9.99
N GLY A 177 -6.39 12.59 8.98
CA GLY A 177 -7.56 13.48 9.00
C GLY A 177 -8.66 12.87 9.87
N ILE A 178 -9.09 13.59 10.90
CA ILE A 178 -10.11 13.12 11.85
C ILE A 178 -11.44 13.78 11.54
N MET A 179 -12.50 12.99 11.64
CA MET A 179 -13.85 13.43 11.34
C MET A 179 -14.76 13.35 12.55
N GLN A 180 -15.74 14.25 12.57
CA GLN A 180 -16.87 14.19 13.47
C GLN A 180 -18.11 13.82 12.67
N THR A 181 -18.83 12.79 13.11
CA THR A 181 -20.06 12.34 12.47
C THR A 181 -21.23 12.31 13.44
N ASP A 182 -22.45 12.47 12.91
CA ASP A 182 -23.68 12.26 13.68
C ASP A 182 -24.09 10.78 13.71
N ALA A 183 -25.20 10.48 14.39
CA ALA A 183 -25.75 9.12 14.49
C ALA A 183 -26.14 8.50 13.13
N ASN A 184 -26.42 9.32 12.11
CA ASN A 184 -26.73 8.90 10.75
C ASN A 184 -25.47 8.80 9.86
N ARG A 185 -24.28 8.90 10.47
CA ARG A 185 -22.98 8.92 9.80
C ARG A 185 -22.80 10.12 8.86
N LYS A 186 -23.56 11.19 9.01
CA LYS A 186 -23.29 12.43 8.27
C LYS A 186 -22.05 13.09 8.84
N VAL A 187 -21.13 13.48 7.97
CA VAL A 187 -19.90 14.18 8.38
C VAL A 187 -20.24 15.64 8.66
N LEU A 188 -20.00 16.05 9.91
CA LEU A 188 -20.23 17.41 10.38
C LEU A 188 -18.97 18.25 10.28
N ARG A 189 -17.82 17.63 10.55
CA ARG A 189 -16.52 18.30 10.59
C ARG A 189 -15.43 17.35 10.13
N PHE A 190 -14.44 17.90 9.42
CA PHE A 190 -13.21 17.23 9.05
C PHE A 190 -12.03 18.12 9.43
N VAL A 191 -11.04 17.55 10.12
CA VAL A 191 -9.81 18.26 10.50
C VAL A 191 -8.62 17.42 10.09
N GLU A 192 -7.79 17.95 9.20
CA GLU A 192 -6.55 17.28 8.80
C GLU A 192 -5.48 17.40 9.90
N LYS A 193 -5.00 16.26 10.42
CA LYS A 193 -3.87 16.16 11.35
C LYS A 193 -3.97 17.10 12.56
N PRO A 194 -5.06 17.00 13.36
CA PRO A 194 -5.27 17.86 14.50
C PRO A 194 -4.19 17.64 15.57
N LYS A 195 -3.68 18.72 16.15
CA LYS A 195 -2.69 18.69 17.25
C LYS A 195 -3.17 19.39 18.52
N GLU A 196 -4.22 20.21 18.44
CA GLU A 196 -4.69 21.01 19.57
C GLU A 196 -5.61 20.17 20.48
N PRO A 197 -5.31 20.05 21.79
CA PRO A 197 -6.09 19.18 22.70
C PRO A 197 -7.57 19.54 22.80
N SER A 198 -7.92 20.83 22.83
CA SER A 198 -9.31 21.29 22.87
C SER A 198 -10.12 20.87 21.65
N LEU A 199 -9.45 20.75 20.50
CA LEU A 199 -10.05 20.29 19.25
C LEU A 199 -10.28 18.78 19.28
N LEU A 200 -9.36 18.02 19.88
CA LEU A 200 -9.45 16.56 19.99
C LEU A 200 -10.65 16.12 20.82
N GLU A 201 -10.93 16.78 21.95
CA GLU A 201 -12.10 16.46 22.78
C GLU A 201 -13.42 16.52 21.98
N GLY A 202 -13.55 17.47 21.07
CA GLY A 202 -14.74 17.59 20.20
C GLY A 202 -14.79 16.59 19.04
N LEU A 203 -13.73 15.82 18.80
CA LEU A 203 -13.61 14.87 17.69
C LEU A 203 -13.69 13.40 18.14
N LYS A 204 -13.81 13.14 19.43
CA LYS A 204 -14.01 11.79 19.98
C LYS A 204 -15.31 11.17 19.44
N LEU A 205 -15.31 9.86 19.21
CA LEU A 205 -16.53 9.15 18.84
C LEU A 205 -17.56 9.25 19.97
N GLY A 206 -18.80 9.55 19.60
CA GLY A 206 -19.93 9.51 20.53
C GLY A 206 -20.29 8.07 20.94
N PRO A 207 -21.05 7.90 22.05
CA PRO A 207 -21.39 6.59 22.61
C PRO A 207 -22.12 5.68 21.62
N ASP A 208 -23.04 6.23 20.81
CA ASP A 208 -23.77 5.45 19.80
C ASP A 208 -22.85 4.87 18.72
N LEU A 209 -21.84 5.64 18.30
CA LEU A 209 -20.86 5.22 17.31
C LEU A 209 -19.85 4.23 17.89
N LEU A 210 -19.41 4.42 19.13
CA LEU A 210 -18.58 3.46 19.87
C LEU A 210 -19.28 2.10 19.96
N ALA A 211 -20.56 2.09 20.35
CA ALA A 211 -21.36 0.87 20.38
C ALA A 211 -21.46 0.20 19.01
N SER A 212 -21.60 0.99 17.93
CA SER A 212 -21.69 0.47 16.56
C SER A 212 -20.41 -0.21 16.05
N VAL A 213 -19.26 0.09 16.65
CA VAL A 213 -17.95 -0.52 16.33
C VAL A 213 -17.54 -1.58 17.34
N GLY A 214 -18.39 -1.88 18.33
CA GLY A 214 -18.11 -2.85 19.38
C GLY A 214 -17.06 -2.39 20.40
N ALA A 215 -16.85 -1.07 20.52
CA ALA A 215 -15.96 -0.48 21.51
C ALA A 215 -16.69 -0.28 22.86
N GLY A 216 -15.93 -0.26 23.95
CA GLY A 216 -16.43 0.06 25.28
C GLY A 216 -16.87 1.52 25.39
N ALA A 217 -17.82 1.79 26.27
CA ALA A 217 -18.34 3.15 26.49
C ALA A 217 -17.28 4.16 26.99
N ASN A 218 -16.16 3.66 27.53
CA ASN A 218 -15.04 4.46 28.03
C ASN A 218 -13.85 4.49 27.06
N ASP A 219 -13.98 3.87 25.87
CA ASP A 219 -12.89 3.85 24.90
C ASP A 219 -12.75 5.21 24.22
N GLU A 220 -11.53 5.74 24.19
CA GLU A 220 -11.22 6.98 23.49
C GLU A 220 -10.82 6.67 22.05
N LEU A 221 -11.81 6.61 21.16
CA LEU A 221 -11.57 6.40 19.74
C LEU A 221 -11.86 7.66 18.93
N TYR A 222 -11.15 7.78 17.82
CA TYR A 222 -11.30 8.84 16.83
C TYR A 222 -11.59 8.26 15.45
N GLN A 223 -12.35 8.98 14.63
CA GLN A 223 -12.73 8.52 13.30
C GLN A 223 -11.75 9.05 12.25
N ALA A 224 -10.72 8.26 11.93
CA ALA A 224 -9.73 8.63 10.93
C ALA A 224 -10.22 8.35 9.51
N SER A 225 -9.97 9.28 8.59
CA SER A 225 -10.16 9.10 7.16
C SER A 225 -9.11 8.14 6.60
N MET A 226 -9.55 7.12 5.87
CA MET A 226 -8.66 6.17 5.22
C MET A 226 -8.13 6.68 3.88
N GLY A 227 -8.52 7.86 3.41
CA GLY A 227 -8.14 8.34 2.06
C GLY A 227 -8.83 7.55 0.93
N ILE A 228 -9.98 6.96 1.23
CA ILE A 228 -10.85 6.26 0.29
C ILE A 228 -12.15 7.05 0.19
N TYR A 229 -12.48 7.51 -1.01
CA TYR A 229 -13.62 8.39 -1.23
C TYR A 229 -14.48 7.88 -2.38
N LEU A 230 -15.79 7.89 -2.19
CA LEU A 230 -16.76 7.59 -3.23
C LEU A 230 -17.55 8.86 -3.55
N PHE A 231 -17.53 9.28 -4.81
CA PHE A 231 -18.23 10.46 -5.30
C PHE A 231 -19.28 10.09 -6.34
N ASN A 232 -20.40 10.80 -6.33
CA ASN A 232 -21.23 10.93 -7.53
C ASN A 232 -20.45 11.66 -8.63
N ARG A 233 -20.72 11.29 -9.89
CA ARG A 233 -20.01 11.84 -11.06
C ARG A 233 -19.95 13.37 -11.06
N ASP A 234 -21.11 14.01 -11.06
CA ASP A 234 -21.22 15.47 -11.20
C ASP A 234 -20.62 16.19 -9.99
N VAL A 235 -20.76 15.59 -8.81
CA VAL A 235 -20.19 16.11 -7.56
C VAL A 235 -18.67 16.17 -7.63
N LEU A 236 -18.00 15.12 -8.14
CA LEU A 236 -16.54 15.14 -8.29
C LEU A 236 -16.11 16.24 -9.26
N VAL A 237 -16.81 16.39 -10.39
CA VAL A 237 -16.51 17.41 -11.40
C VAL A 237 -16.63 18.81 -10.80
N ASP A 238 -17.75 19.09 -10.12
CA ASP A 238 -17.99 20.37 -9.45
C ASP A 238 -16.95 20.64 -8.35
N CYS A 239 -16.66 19.63 -7.51
CA CYS A 239 -15.68 19.76 -6.43
C CYS A 239 -14.25 20.01 -6.93
N LEU A 240 -13.92 19.61 -8.16
CA LEU A 240 -12.60 19.83 -8.77
C LEU A 240 -12.57 21.01 -9.75
N ALA A 241 -13.68 21.75 -9.91
CA ALA A 241 -13.76 22.97 -10.70
C ALA A 241 -13.10 24.18 -9.99
N ASN A 242 -11.88 23.98 -9.49
CA ASN A 242 -11.05 24.96 -8.80
C ASN A 242 -9.56 24.54 -8.90
N ASN A 243 -8.68 25.29 -8.22
CA ASN A 243 -7.23 25.03 -8.20
C ASN A 243 -6.73 24.43 -6.87
N LEU A 244 -7.61 23.88 -6.05
CA LEU A 244 -7.24 23.24 -4.79
C LEU A 244 -6.53 21.91 -5.08
N VAL A 245 -5.40 21.67 -4.39
CA VAL A 245 -4.47 20.61 -4.78
C VAL A 245 -4.67 19.28 -4.04
N ASP A 246 -5.42 19.25 -2.94
CA ASP A 246 -5.48 18.08 -2.04
C ASP A 246 -6.90 17.77 -1.55
N PHE A 247 -7.27 16.48 -1.58
CA PHE A 247 -8.60 16.04 -1.18
C PHE A 247 -8.86 16.25 0.32
N GLY A 248 -7.98 15.77 1.20
CA GLY A 248 -8.18 15.81 2.65
C GLY A 248 -8.10 17.23 3.21
N LYS A 249 -7.13 18.02 2.75
CA LYS A 249 -6.90 19.38 3.24
C LYS A 249 -7.89 20.41 2.72
N HIS A 250 -8.37 20.24 1.48
CA HIS A 250 -9.13 21.29 0.80
C HIS A 250 -10.49 20.83 0.29
N ILE A 251 -10.54 19.80 -0.56
CA ILE A 251 -11.79 19.41 -1.25
C ILE A 251 -12.87 18.93 -0.28
N ILE A 252 -12.52 18.00 0.62
CA ILE A 252 -13.47 17.41 1.57
C ILE A 252 -13.98 18.46 2.57
N PRO A 253 -13.12 19.28 3.22
CA PRO A 253 -13.59 20.35 4.11
C PRO A 253 -14.56 21.35 3.44
N GLU A 254 -14.32 21.73 2.18
CA GLU A 254 -15.23 22.61 1.44
C GLU A 254 -16.54 21.90 1.05
N ALA A 255 -16.47 20.63 0.65
CA ALA A 255 -17.65 19.87 0.28
C ALA A 255 -18.61 19.64 1.47
N ILE A 256 -18.09 19.42 2.68
CA ILE A 256 -18.90 19.23 3.90
C ILE A 256 -19.83 20.44 4.16
N LYS A 257 -19.44 21.64 3.77
CA LYS A 257 -20.25 22.87 3.98
C LYS A 257 -21.49 22.93 3.10
N THR A 258 -21.47 22.27 1.94
CA THR A 258 -22.47 22.46 0.88
C THR A 258 -23.11 21.18 0.35
N ARG A 259 -22.54 20.01 0.66
CA ARG A 259 -22.93 18.71 0.09
C ARG A 259 -23.27 17.70 1.18
N GLN A 260 -24.00 16.66 0.80
CA GLN A 260 -24.30 15.53 1.68
C GLN A 260 -23.11 14.56 1.76
N VAL A 261 -22.26 14.76 2.74
CA VAL A 261 -21.08 13.95 3.00
C VAL A 261 -21.36 12.93 4.10
N SER A 262 -21.14 11.64 3.81
CA SER A 262 -21.37 10.53 4.74
C SER A 262 -20.06 9.78 5.05
N ALA A 263 -19.96 9.18 6.23
CA ALA A 263 -18.88 8.31 6.62
C ALA A 263 -19.30 6.84 6.53
N TYR A 264 -18.41 6.01 6.00
CA TYR A 264 -18.50 4.56 6.06
C TYR A 264 -17.46 4.05 7.07
N ILE A 265 -17.91 3.35 8.11
CA ILE A 265 -17.01 2.84 9.15
C ILE A 265 -16.52 1.45 8.74
N PHE A 266 -15.21 1.33 8.56
CA PHE A 266 -14.55 0.09 8.19
C PHE A 266 -14.01 -0.64 9.41
N ASN A 267 -14.52 -1.86 9.61
CA ASN A 267 -14.21 -2.72 10.76
C ASN A 267 -13.22 -3.85 10.41
N GLY A 268 -12.27 -3.61 9.50
CA GLY A 268 -11.20 -4.56 9.16
C GLY A 268 -9.81 -4.02 9.45
N TYR A 269 -8.77 -4.83 9.20
CA TYR A 269 -7.38 -4.36 9.28
C TYR A 269 -7.11 -3.30 8.21
N TRP A 270 -6.47 -2.22 8.63
CA TRP A 270 -6.02 -1.14 7.76
C TRP A 270 -4.75 -0.54 8.36
N GLU A 271 -3.73 -0.36 7.51
CA GLU A 271 -2.45 0.24 7.89
C GLU A 271 -1.93 1.13 6.74
N ASP A 272 -1.51 2.37 7.05
CA ASP A 272 -0.78 3.24 6.10
C ASP A 272 0.71 2.86 6.10
N ILE A 273 1.12 2.08 5.10
CA ILE A 273 2.51 1.63 4.94
C ILE A 273 3.35 2.62 4.12
N GLY A 274 3.04 3.91 4.27
CA GLY A 274 3.70 5.01 3.59
C GLY A 274 5.03 5.48 4.18
N THR A 275 5.49 4.93 5.32
CA THR A 275 6.80 5.17 5.95
C THR A 275 7.61 3.89 6.04
N VAL A 276 8.94 3.98 6.15
CA VAL A 276 9.81 2.79 6.22
C VAL A 276 9.49 1.93 7.44
N ARG A 277 9.26 2.56 8.62
CA ARG A 277 8.88 1.88 9.86
C ARG A 277 7.58 1.08 9.70
N ALA A 278 6.50 1.75 9.26
CA ALA A 278 5.21 1.11 9.10
C ALA A 278 5.25 0.00 8.04
N PHE A 279 5.92 0.25 6.91
CA PHE A 279 6.13 -0.77 5.88
C PHE A 279 6.87 -2.00 6.41
N TYR A 280 7.94 -1.80 7.20
CA TYR A 280 8.70 -2.89 7.79
C TYR A 280 7.85 -3.71 8.77
N GLU A 281 7.17 -3.05 9.72
CA GLU A 281 6.39 -3.75 10.73
C GLU A 281 5.21 -4.49 10.12
N ALA A 282 4.50 -3.87 9.17
CA ALA A 282 3.39 -4.53 8.47
C ALA A 282 3.84 -5.76 7.67
N ASN A 283 5.09 -5.82 7.17
CA ASN A 283 5.60 -7.03 6.52
C ASN A 283 6.02 -8.10 7.53
N LEU A 284 6.61 -7.72 8.68
CA LEU A 284 6.99 -8.69 9.71
C LEU A 284 5.79 -9.27 10.46
N ASP A 285 4.73 -8.48 10.68
CA ASP A 285 3.47 -8.94 11.29
C ASP A 285 2.89 -10.14 10.53
N LEU A 286 3.05 -10.19 9.20
CA LEU A 286 2.63 -11.33 8.37
C LEU A 286 3.26 -12.66 8.80
N THR A 287 4.42 -12.62 9.46
CA THR A 287 5.16 -13.81 9.92
C THR A 287 4.77 -14.27 11.32
N ASP A 288 4.01 -13.45 12.06
CA ASP A 288 3.56 -13.77 13.40
C ASP A 288 2.47 -14.86 13.36
N LEU A 289 2.31 -15.59 14.47
CA LEU A 289 1.41 -16.77 14.52
C LEU A 289 -0.05 -16.42 14.24
N LEU A 290 -0.47 -15.22 14.65
CA LEU A 290 -1.79 -14.67 14.44
C LEU A 290 -1.63 -13.27 13.87
N PRO A 291 -1.37 -13.15 12.55
CA PRO A 291 -1.15 -11.85 11.94
C PRO A 291 -2.46 -11.07 11.91
N GLN A 292 -2.40 -9.75 12.05
CA GLN A 292 -3.61 -8.92 11.99
C GLN A 292 -4.18 -8.86 10.56
N TYR A 293 -3.30 -9.01 9.57
CA TYR A 293 -3.64 -9.14 8.16
C TYR A 293 -3.15 -10.47 7.58
N SER A 294 -3.99 -11.13 6.80
CA SER A 294 -3.62 -12.38 6.14
C SER A 294 -3.87 -12.34 4.65
N PHE A 295 -2.84 -12.67 3.87
CA PHE A 295 -2.96 -12.94 2.43
C PHE A 295 -3.64 -14.30 2.14
N PHE A 296 -3.86 -15.16 3.15
CA PHE A 296 -4.40 -16.51 3.01
C PHE A 296 -5.94 -16.57 3.06
N ASP A 297 -6.61 -15.64 2.38
CA ASP A 297 -8.07 -15.60 2.29
C ASP A 297 -8.53 -16.02 0.89
N ALA A 298 -9.16 -17.19 0.82
CA ALA A 298 -9.60 -17.77 -0.44
C ALA A 298 -10.85 -17.07 -1.03
N SER A 299 -11.61 -16.33 -0.22
CA SER A 299 -12.83 -15.66 -0.68
C SER A 299 -12.54 -14.34 -1.40
N ALA A 300 -11.46 -13.66 -1.00
CA ALA A 300 -11.02 -12.39 -1.56
C ALA A 300 -9.48 -12.33 -1.56
N PRO A 301 -8.84 -13.16 -2.41
CA PRO A 301 -7.38 -13.21 -2.48
C PRO A 301 -6.80 -11.91 -3.03
N ILE A 302 -5.55 -11.63 -2.69
CA ILE A 302 -4.78 -10.60 -3.38
C ILE A 302 -4.13 -11.24 -4.61
N TYR A 303 -4.41 -10.68 -5.78
CA TYR A 303 -3.87 -11.10 -7.06
C TYR A 303 -2.53 -10.42 -7.32
N THR A 304 -1.65 -11.08 -8.09
CA THR A 304 -0.38 -10.51 -8.53
C THR A 304 0.11 -11.25 -9.78
N HIS A 305 1.26 -10.84 -10.31
CA HIS A 305 1.86 -11.41 -11.50
C HIS A 305 2.10 -12.93 -11.38
N PRO A 306 1.50 -13.77 -12.25
CA PRO A 306 1.84 -15.20 -12.34
C PRO A 306 3.21 -15.38 -12.99
N ARG A 307 4.25 -15.59 -12.18
CA ARG A 307 5.66 -15.66 -12.66
C ARG A 307 6.12 -17.05 -13.08
N PHE A 308 5.33 -18.09 -12.84
CA PHE A 308 5.66 -19.50 -13.10
C PHE A 308 7.03 -19.91 -12.54
N LEU A 309 7.39 -19.40 -11.36
CA LEU A 309 8.62 -19.78 -10.67
C LEU A 309 8.50 -21.19 -10.09
N PRO A 310 9.61 -21.94 -10.01
CA PRO A 310 9.59 -23.24 -9.35
C PRO A 310 9.31 -23.07 -7.85
N GLY A 311 8.98 -24.20 -7.19
CA GLY A 311 8.98 -24.25 -5.73
C GLY A 311 10.35 -23.88 -5.17
N SER A 312 10.36 -23.26 -3.99
CA SER A 312 11.60 -22.84 -3.34
C SER A 312 12.41 -24.04 -2.85
N LYS A 313 13.73 -24.01 -3.12
CA LYS A 313 14.67 -25.05 -2.74
C LYS A 313 15.34 -24.68 -1.42
N ILE A 314 15.20 -25.55 -0.42
CA ILE A 314 15.77 -25.37 0.92
C ILE A 314 16.72 -26.55 1.19
N ASN A 315 18.00 -26.27 1.29
CA ASN A 315 19.05 -27.27 1.58
C ASN A 315 19.58 -27.00 2.99
N GLY A 316 19.02 -27.61 4.03
CA GLY A 316 19.57 -27.56 5.40
C GLY A 316 19.31 -26.28 6.22
N ALA A 317 18.25 -25.50 5.91
CA ALA A 317 17.92 -24.29 6.65
C ALA A 317 17.01 -24.50 7.88
N SER A 318 17.20 -23.69 8.93
CA SER A 318 16.31 -23.57 10.08
C SER A 318 15.38 -22.37 9.89
N LEU A 319 14.07 -22.60 9.87
CA LEU A 319 13.05 -21.57 9.69
C LEU A 319 12.16 -21.43 10.93
N ARG A 320 12.03 -20.21 11.46
CA ARG A 320 11.12 -19.88 12.56
C ARG A 320 10.35 -18.62 12.23
N GLN A 321 9.02 -18.69 12.14
CA GLN A 321 8.18 -17.52 11.77
C GLN A 321 8.70 -16.87 10.48
N ALA A 322 8.71 -17.61 9.37
CA ALA A 322 9.25 -17.10 8.11
C ALA A 322 8.27 -17.32 6.95
N ILE A 323 8.16 -16.32 6.08
CA ILE A 323 7.45 -16.44 4.80
C ILE A 323 8.50 -16.59 3.70
N ILE A 324 8.46 -17.72 2.99
CA ILE A 324 9.32 -17.98 1.84
C ILE A 324 8.48 -17.92 0.57
N ALA A 325 8.71 -16.90 -0.26
CA ALA A 325 8.07 -16.76 -1.56
C ALA A 325 8.67 -17.73 -2.60
N ASP A 326 8.15 -17.70 -3.82
CA ASP A 326 8.48 -18.66 -4.88
C ASP A 326 9.90 -18.51 -5.43
N GLY A 327 10.48 -19.64 -5.84
CA GLY A 327 11.75 -19.68 -6.56
C GLY A 327 12.99 -19.34 -5.74
N CYS A 328 12.95 -19.40 -4.40
CA CYS A 328 14.11 -19.14 -3.57
C CYS A 328 15.10 -20.31 -3.57
N ILE A 329 16.39 -20.02 -3.35
CA ILE A 329 17.45 -21.01 -3.14
C ILE A 329 18.12 -20.67 -1.81
N ILE A 330 17.91 -21.50 -0.80
CA ILE A 330 18.38 -21.28 0.57
C ILE A 330 19.26 -22.45 0.97
N SER A 331 20.51 -22.19 1.34
CA SER A 331 21.47 -23.23 1.75
C SER A 331 21.97 -22.97 3.17
N ASP A 332 21.82 -23.96 4.05
CA ASP A 332 22.33 -24.02 5.42
C ASP A 332 22.27 -22.68 6.18
N ALA A 333 21.08 -22.08 6.24
CA ALA A 333 20.86 -20.75 6.81
C ALA A 333 19.88 -20.79 8.00
N HIS A 334 19.97 -19.80 8.89
CA HIS A 334 19.02 -19.59 9.97
C HIS A 334 18.16 -18.35 9.68
N ILE A 335 16.84 -18.52 9.59
CA ILE A 335 15.90 -17.45 9.26
C ILE A 335 14.82 -17.39 10.33
N GLU A 336 14.70 -16.23 10.98
CA GLU A 336 13.77 -15.99 12.09
C GLU A 336 12.98 -14.69 11.89
N ARG A 337 11.64 -14.77 12.01
CA ARG A 337 10.72 -13.62 11.93
C ARG A 337 11.01 -12.74 10.71
N SER A 338 10.98 -13.37 9.53
CA SER A 338 11.53 -12.78 8.30
C SER A 338 10.74 -13.12 7.05
N VAL A 339 10.69 -12.18 6.11
CA VAL A 339 10.03 -12.35 4.81
C VAL A 339 11.11 -12.48 3.73
N ILE A 340 11.13 -13.62 3.05
CA ILE A 340 12.05 -13.93 1.97
C ILE A 340 11.31 -13.89 0.64
N GLY A 341 11.55 -12.83 -0.13
CA GLY A 341 10.87 -12.53 -1.37
C GLY A 341 11.34 -13.38 -2.55
N VAL A 342 10.59 -13.29 -3.65
CA VAL A 342 10.79 -14.17 -4.82
C VAL A 342 12.24 -14.17 -5.34
N ARG A 343 12.72 -15.35 -5.73
CA ARG A 343 14.06 -15.58 -6.29
C ARG A 343 15.23 -15.23 -5.36
N SER A 344 15.00 -15.14 -4.06
CA SER A 344 16.09 -14.89 -3.12
C SER A 344 17.09 -16.05 -3.13
N THR A 345 18.37 -15.70 -3.21
CA THR A 345 19.48 -16.64 -3.00
C THR A 345 20.13 -16.31 -1.67
N ILE A 346 20.17 -17.29 -0.77
CA ILE A 346 20.75 -17.17 0.57
C ILE A 346 21.77 -18.29 0.74
N ASN A 347 23.03 -17.92 0.90
CA ASN A 347 24.14 -18.86 0.98
C ASN A 347 24.39 -19.39 2.40
N THR A 348 25.18 -20.46 2.47
CA THR A 348 25.55 -21.19 3.68
C THR A 348 26.03 -20.30 4.82
N GLY A 349 25.53 -20.59 6.02
CA GLY A 349 25.91 -19.92 7.26
C GLY A 349 25.27 -18.56 7.47
N ALA A 350 24.41 -18.09 6.57
CA ALA A 350 23.70 -16.83 6.76
C ALA A 350 22.70 -16.91 7.92
N THR A 351 22.66 -15.85 8.74
CA THR A 351 21.68 -15.66 9.83
C THR A 351 20.86 -14.42 9.52
N ILE A 352 19.55 -14.57 9.36
CA ILE A 352 18.62 -13.49 9.02
C ILE A 352 17.54 -13.43 10.08
N ARG A 353 17.40 -12.27 10.74
CA ARG A 353 16.44 -12.03 11.83
C ARG A 353 15.68 -10.75 11.60
N ASN A 354 14.37 -10.72 11.88
CA ASN A 354 13.56 -9.51 11.84
C ASN A 354 13.78 -8.72 10.54
N SER A 355 13.84 -9.39 9.39
CA SER A 355 14.33 -8.76 8.17
C SER A 355 13.49 -9.12 6.96
N ILE A 356 13.45 -8.20 6.00
CA ILE A 356 12.72 -8.33 4.75
C ILE A 356 13.73 -8.40 3.62
N ILE A 357 13.84 -9.55 2.99
CA ILE A 357 14.62 -9.73 1.78
C ILE A 357 13.66 -9.62 0.61
N MET A 358 13.68 -8.53 -0.15
CA MET A 358 12.73 -8.33 -1.26
C MET A 358 12.98 -9.33 -2.41
N GLY A 359 14.17 -9.92 -2.48
CA GLY A 359 14.55 -10.96 -3.45
C GLY A 359 15.12 -10.40 -4.74
N ALA A 360 14.85 -11.05 -5.87
CA ALA A 360 15.44 -10.67 -7.16
C ALA A 360 14.42 -10.60 -8.31
N ASP A 361 14.73 -9.76 -9.29
CA ASP A 361 13.94 -9.60 -10.52
C ASP A 361 14.21 -10.74 -11.52
N TYR A 362 15.39 -11.37 -11.44
CA TYR A 362 15.85 -12.47 -12.29
C TYR A 362 16.84 -13.37 -11.51
N TYR A 363 17.15 -14.56 -12.03
CA TYR A 363 18.26 -15.38 -11.54
C TYR A 363 19.54 -14.95 -12.22
N GLU A 364 20.63 -14.86 -11.46
CA GLU A 364 21.96 -14.60 -12.03
C GLU A 364 22.57 -15.92 -12.54
N THR A 365 23.13 -15.90 -13.75
CA THR A 365 23.92 -17.01 -14.29
C THR A 365 25.39 -16.84 -13.94
N ASP A 366 26.15 -17.92 -13.76
CA ASP A 366 27.57 -17.89 -13.39
C ASP A 366 28.42 -16.93 -14.26
N ALA A 367 28.14 -16.87 -15.57
CA ALA A 367 28.83 -15.97 -16.50
C ALA A 367 28.64 -14.47 -16.19
N SER A 368 27.53 -14.08 -15.56
CA SER A 368 27.16 -12.68 -15.27
C SER A 368 27.85 -12.14 -14.01
N ALA A 369 28.06 -12.99 -12.99
CA ALA A 369 28.70 -12.57 -11.74
C ALA A 369 30.22 -12.43 -11.91
N THR A 370 30.87 -13.39 -12.56
CA THR A 370 32.33 -13.39 -12.77
C THR A 370 32.80 -12.29 -13.72
N ALA A 371 31.96 -11.87 -14.68
CA ALA A 371 32.34 -10.88 -15.68
C ALA A 371 32.59 -9.46 -15.12
N HIS A 372 32.10 -9.15 -13.91
CA HIS A 372 32.13 -7.80 -13.36
C HIS A 372 32.90 -7.66 -12.04
N GLY A 373 33.47 -8.75 -11.50
CA GLY A 373 34.19 -8.71 -10.22
C GLY A 373 33.31 -8.31 -9.02
N LEU A 374 31.99 -8.46 -9.14
CA LEU A 374 31.01 -8.12 -8.11
C LEU A 374 30.54 -9.40 -7.40
N PRO A 375 30.12 -9.30 -6.11
CA PRO A 375 29.43 -10.41 -5.45
C PRO A 375 28.15 -10.79 -6.22
N ALA A 376 27.76 -12.06 -6.14
CA ALA A 376 26.51 -12.52 -6.75
C ALA A 376 25.28 -11.83 -6.11
N ILE A 377 24.17 -11.78 -6.83
CA ILE A 377 22.89 -11.28 -6.30
C ILE A 377 22.42 -12.19 -5.16
N GLY A 378 22.04 -11.56 -4.05
CA GLY A 378 21.53 -12.24 -2.87
C GLY A 378 22.43 -12.04 -1.65
N ILE A 379 22.30 -12.97 -0.70
CA ILE A 379 23.01 -12.94 0.57
C ILE A 379 24.21 -13.90 0.51
N GLY A 380 25.40 -13.36 0.70
CA GLY A 380 26.66 -14.10 0.75
C GLY A 380 26.76 -15.09 1.91
N ARG A 381 27.87 -15.81 1.96
CA ARG A 381 28.15 -16.81 3.00
C ARG A 381 28.40 -16.14 4.33
N HIS A 382 27.95 -16.77 5.42
CA HIS A 382 28.22 -16.32 6.78
C HIS A 382 27.81 -14.86 7.08
N CYS A 383 26.83 -14.32 6.36
CA CYS A 383 26.28 -13.00 6.64
C CYS A 383 25.40 -13.01 7.90
N VAL A 384 25.34 -11.90 8.62
CA VAL A 384 24.40 -11.67 9.71
C VAL A 384 23.55 -10.45 9.38
N ILE A 385 22.23 -10.61 9.28
CA ILE A 385 21.30 -9.54 8.92
C ILE A 385 20.22 -9.48 9.99
N ASP A 386 20.13 -8.35 10.70
CA ASP A 386 19.11 -8.11 11.73
C ASP A 386 18.47 -6.72 11.54
N ARG A 387 17.14 -6.67 11.63
CA ARG A 387 16.34 -5.43 11.48
C ARG A 387 16.68 -4.63 10.23
N ALA A 388 16.62 -5.32 9.08
CA ALA A 388 16.95 -4.72 7.80
C ALA A 388 15.93 -5.01 6.69
N ILE A 389 15.88 -4.12 5.71
CA ILE A 389 15.21 -4.30 4.42
C ILE A 389 16.29 -4.38 3.35
N ILE A 390 16.43 -5.55 2.72
CA ILE A 390 17.34 -5.78 1.62
C ILE A 390 16.52 -5.75 0.32
N ASP A 391 16.68 -4.69 -0.45
CA ASP A 391 15.88 -4.46 -1.65
C ASP A 391 16.34 -5.33 -2.83
N LYS A 392 15.58 -5.28 -3.93
CA LYS A 392 15.72 -6.11 -5.12
C LYS A 392 17.14 -6.09 -5.69
N ASN A 393 17.65 -7.27 -6.00
CA ASN A 393 18.94 -7.49 -6.67
C ASN A 393 20.15 -6.96 -5.89
N ALA A 394 20.03 -6.71 -4.58
CA ALA A 394 21.18 -6.36 -3.77
C ALA A 394 22.22 -7.48 -3.78
N ARG A 395 23.50 -7.10 -3.73
CA ARG A 395 24.67 -7.99 -3.74
C ARG A 395 25.39 -7.86 -2.42
N ILE A 396 25.14 -8.78 -1.49
CA ILE A 396 25.74 -8.78 -0.16
C ILE A 396 26.90 -9.78 -0.18
N ALA A 397 28.12 -9.28 -0.05
CA ALA A 397 29.32 -10.12 -0.04
C ALA A 397 29.41 -11.02 1.21
N ASP A 398 30.30 -12.00 1.16
CA ASP A 398 30.54 -12.92 2.25
C ASP A 398 30.99 -12.22 3.55
N GLY A 399 30.51 -12.71 4.69
CA GLY A 399 30.89 -12.25 6.03
C GLY A 399 30.33 -10.88 6.44
N VAL A 400 29.47 -10.27 5.62
CA VAL A 400 28.88 -8.95 5.94
C VAL A 400 27.93 -9.05 7.15
N VAL A 401 28.03 -8.07 8.05
CA VAL A 401 27.10 -7.88 9.18
C VAL A 401 26.28 -6.62 8.94
N ILE A 402 24.95 -6.74 9.01
CA ILE A 402 24.00 -5.64 8.84
C ILE A 402 23.10 -5.59 10.06
N THR A 403 23.26 -4.54 10.87
CA THR A 403 22.43 -4.32 12.07
C THR A 403 22.27 -2.82 12.32
N PRO A 404 21.12 -2.33 12.81
CA PRO A 404 21.00 -0.93 13.24
C PRO A 404 21.69 -0.68 14.60
N GLU A 405 22.17 -1.72 15.30
CA GLU A 405 22.75 -1.60 16.63
C GLU A 405 23.95 -0.63 16.66
N GLY A 406 23.99 0.20 17.71
CA GLY A 406 25.03 1.20 17.92
C GLY A 406 24.97 2.42 16.99
N LYS A 407 23.94 2.56 16.15
CA LYS A 407 23.84 3.66 15.17
C LYS A 407 22.68 4.63 15.44
N PRO A 408 22.78 5.86 14.91
CA PRO A 408 21.67 6.80 14.91
C PRO A 408 20.44 6.23 14.19
N PRO A 409 19.22 6.65 14.57
CA PRO A 409 17.98 6.17 13.96
C PRO A 409 17.84 6.58 12.48
N ASN A 410 18.58 7.58 12.02
CA ASN A 410 18.58 8.04 10.64
C ASN A 410 20.01 8.28 10.14
N VAL A 411 20.38 7.62 9.04
CA VAL A 411 21.71 7.72 8.41
C VAL A 411 21.58 7.65 6.89
N ASP A 412 22.32 8.49 6.17
CA ASP A 412 22.46 8.45 4.72
C ASP A 412 23.90 8.06 4.39
N ALA A 413 24.11 6.81 4.00
CA ALA A 413 25.40 6.33 3.51
C ALA A 413 25.33 6.08 2.01
N GLU A 414 26.47 5.76 1.40
CA GLU A 414 26.57 5.57 -0.05
C GLU A 414 25.70 4.40 -0.54
N ASN A 415 25.80 3.26 0.15
CA ASN A 415 25.20 1.98 -0.29
C ASN A 415 24.13 1.45 0.68
N TYR A 416 23.81 2.16 1.76
CA TYR A 416 22.73 1.83 2.67
C TYR A 416 22.16 3.09 3.31
N PHE A 417 20.95 2.97 3.85
CA PHE A 417 20.28 4.02 4.60
C PHE A 417 19.79 3.45 5.93
N ILE A 418 19.62 4.30 6.93
CA ILE A 418 18.89 3.95 8.15
C ILE A 418 17.72 4.90 8.27
N ARG A 419 16.53 4.34 8.50
CA ARG A 419 15.29 5.10 8.72
C ARG A 419 14.58 4.49 9.91
N ASP A 420 14.32 5.31 10.93
CA ASP A 420 13.67 4.90 12.18
C ASP A 420 14.26 3.61 12.78
N GLY A 421 15.60 3.50 12.77
CA GLY A 421 16.31 2.35 13.31
C GLY A 421 16.23 1.07 12.47
N ILE A 422 15.82 1.17 11.20
CA ILE A 422 15.83 0.06 10.24
C ILE A 422 16.89 0.33 9.18
N VAL A 423 17.78 -0.65 8.93
CA VAL A 423 18.74 -0.56 7.83
C VAL A 423 18.03 -0.88 6.51
N VAL A 424 18.21 -0.06 5.49
CA VAL A 424 17.67 -0.27 4.14
C VAL A 424 18.81 -0.31 3.14
N VAL A 425 19.05 -1.48 2.53
CA VAL A 425 19.99 -1.64 1.42
C VAL A 425 19.21 -1.43 0.12
N PRO A 426 19.51 -0.39 -0.68
CA PRO A 426 18.75 -0.05 -1.89
C PRO A 426 18.85 -1.10 -3.00
N LYS A 427 17.97 -0.95 -3.99
CA LYS A 427 17.98 -1.77 -5.20
C LYS A 427 19.35 -1.79 -5.86
N ASN A 428 19.80 -2.98 -6.26
CA ASN A 428 21.08 -3.20 -6.96
C ASN A 428 22.32 -2.74 -6.17
N ALA A 429 22.21 -2.36 -4.89
CA ALA A 429 23.35 -1.92 -4.09
C ALA A 429 24.31 -3.09 -3.85
N VAL A 430 25.59 -2.76 -3.74
CA VAL A 430 26.67 -3.71 -3.45
C VAL A 430 27.24 -3.41 -2.07
N ILE A 431 27.19 -4.40 -1.18
CA ILE A 431 27.84 -4.32 0.13
C ILE A 431 29.10 -5.20 0.08
N PRO A 432 30.30 -4.61 0.12
CA PRO A 432 31.56 -5.35 -0.03
C PRO A 432 31.88 -6.21 1.19
N ALA A 433 32.78 -7.19 0.99
CA ALA A 433 33.18 -8.12 2.05
C ALA A 433 33.84 -7.38 3.23
N GLY A 434 33.66 -7.90 4.43
CA GLY A 434 34.23 -7.32 5.65
C GLY A 434 33.56 -6.05 6.16
N MET A 435 32.46 -5.61 5.53
CA MET A 435 31.68 -4.49 6.04
C MET A 435 30.84 -4.92 7.25
N TRP A 436 31.01 -4.20 8.36
CA TRP A 436 30.08 -4.17 9.46
C TRP A 436 29.27 -2.88 9.28
N ILE A 437 28.05 -3.02 8.76
CA ILE A 437 27.07 -1.95 8.81
C ILE A 437 26.61 -1.95 10.24
#